data_AF-A0A0T6Z9U6-F1
#
_entry.id   AF-A0A0T6Z9U6-F1
#
_cell.length_a   1.000
_cell.length_b   1.000
_cell.length_c   1.000
_cell.angle_alpha   90.00
_cell.angle_beta   90.00
_cell.angle_gamma   90.00
#
_symmetry.space_group_name_H-M   'P 1'
#
loop_
_entity.id
_entity.type
_entity.pdbx_description
1 polymer ?
#
loop_
_entity_poly.entity_id
_entity_poly.type
_entity_poly.pdbx_seq_one_letter_code
_entity_poly.pdbx_strand_id
1 'polypeptide(L)'
;MPAEQVERDVYGELLNAMNAPGPIGYTAFRLKAIRSPMRSMRVRMLVIDEVPAMLTGTYRRQRIFHNVIRCQGNELKVPLICAGTDLARQALLTDPQLAERFETFHLKRWLNDKHLALRAQERSSP
;
A
#
# COMPACT_ATOMS: atom_id res chain seq x y z
N MET A 1 21.66 -10.09 -3.82
CA MET A 1 20.82 -10.62 -2.72
C MET A 1 19.35 -10.29 -3.00
N PRO A 2 18.38 -11.21 -2.81
CA PRO A 2 16.98 -11.01 -3.24
C PRO A 2 16.18 -10.02 -2.38
N ALA A 3 16.65 -9.71 -1.18
CA ALA A 3 15.93 -8.84 -0.25
C ALA A 3 15.93 -7.37 -0.66
N GLU A 4 17.01 -6.96 -1.32
CA GLU A 4 17.23 -5.60 -1.78
C GLU A 4 16.43 -5.29 -3.06
N GLN A 5 16.04 -6.32 -3.83
CA GLN A 5 15.21 -6.15 -5.02
C GLN A 5 13.78 -5.74 -4.63
N VAL A 6 13.12 -6.50 -3.75
CA VAL A 6 11.74 -6.22 -3.34
C VAL A 6 11.59 -4.82 -2.75
N GLU A 7 12.51 -4.41 -1.88
CA GLU A 7 12.51 -3.07 -1.30
C GLU A 7 12.68 -1.97 -2.37
N ARG A 8 13.54 -2.22 -3.37
CA ARG A 8 13.72 -1.29 -4.51
C ARG A 8 12.47 -1.22 -5.38
N ASP A 9 11.79 -2.34 -5.59
CA ASP A 9 10.58 -2.41 -6.40
C ASP A 9 9.48 -1.57 -5.75
N VAL A 10 9.23 -1.74 -4.43
CA VAL A 10 8.22 -0.94 -3.70
C VAL A 10 8.55 0.55 -3.74
N TYR A 11 9.79 0.92 -3.45
CA TYR A 11 10.17 2.33 -3.44
C TYR A 11 10.19 2.96 -4.84
N GLY A 12 10.54 2.17 -5.85
CA GLY A 12 10.49 2.58 -7.26
C GLY A 12 9.05 2.83 -7.70
N GLU A 13 8.13 1.92 -7.39
CA GLU A 13 6.70 2.10 -7.69
C GLU A 13 6.11 3.32 -7.00
N LEU A 14 6.44 3.55 -5.72
CA LEU A 14 5.98 4.74 -5.01
C LEU A 14 6.50 6.04 -5.64
N LEU A 15 7.78 6.09 -6.03
CA LEU A 15 8.34 7.27 -6.70
C LEU A 15 7.71 7.50 -8.08
N ASN A 16 7.49 6.43 -8.85
CA ASN A 16 6.79 6.48 -10.12
C ASN A 16 5.35 6.99 -9.96
N ALA A 17 4.60 6.48 -8.97
CA ALA A 17 3.24 6.92 -8.69
C ALA A 17 3.15 8.40 -8.30
N MET A 18 4.21 8.93 -7.69
CA MET A 18 4.34 10.35 -7.32
C MET A 18 4.93 11.21 -8.44
N ASN A 19 5.23 10.63 -9.61
CA ASN A 19 5.95 11.26 -10.70
C ASN A 19 7.26 11.94 -10.25
N ALA A 20 7.91 11.35 -9.25
CA ALA A 20 9.11 11.86 -8.61
C ALA A 20 10.36 11.18 -9.19
N PRO A 21 11.47 11.91 -9.37
CA PRO A 21 12.70 11.33 -9.88
C PRO A 21 13.21 10.21 -8.96
N GLY A 22 13.59 9.09 -9.58
CA GLY A 22 14.16 7.93 -8.87
C GLY A 22 15.45 8.29 -8.11
N PRO A 23 15.83 7.53 -7.07
CA PRO A 23 16.99 7.88 -6.24
C PRO A 23 18.27 7.79 -7.05
N ILE A 24 19.03 8.88 -7.11
CA ILE A 24 20.37 8.93 -7.71
C ILE A 24 21.37 8.41 -6.65
N GLY A 25 21.51 7.09 -6.54
CA GLY A 25 22.53 6.45 -5.67
C GLY A 25 22.03 5.78 -4.38
N TYR A 26 22.95 5.06 -3.72
CA TYR A 26 22.70 3.97 -2.74
C TYR A 26 21.77 4.31 -1.55
N THR A 27 20.85 3.35 -1.33
CA THR A 27 20.07 2.91 -0.15
C THR A 27 19.63 3.95 0.90
N ALA A 28 20.52 4.78 1.46
CA ALA A 28 20.18 5.75 2.50
C ALA A 28 19.35 6.93 1.98
N PHE A 29 19.38 7.20 0.66
CA PHE A 29 18.60 8.27 0.04
C PHE A 29 17.13 7.92 -0.21
N ARG A 30 16.75 6.62 -0.15
CA ARG A 30 15.42 6.15 -0.60
C ARG A 30 14.26 6.70 0.24
N LEU A 31 14.40 6.68 1.56
CA LEU A 31 13.37 7.17 2.48
C LEU A 31 13.21 8.70 2.44
N LYS A 32 14.33 9.45 2.34
CA LYS A 32 14.28 10.90 2.14
C LYS A 32 13.68 11.27 0.78
N ALA A 33 13.98 10.49 -0.26
CA ALA A 33 13.48 10.71 -1.61
C ALA A 33 11.96 10.58 -1.72
N ILE A 34 11.32 9.77 -0.88
CA ILE A 34 9.84 9.64 -0.86
C ILE A 34 9.19 10.70 0.03
N ARG A 35 9.80 11.02 1.18
CA ARG A 35 9.23 11.98 2.13
C ARG A 35 9.14 13.39 1.58
N SER A 36 10.12 13.84 0.80
CA SER A 36 10.13 15.19 0.24
C SER A 36 8.95 15.41 -0.74
N PRO A 37 8.74 14.56 -1.77
CA PRO A 37 7.56 14.60 -2.62
C PRO A 37 6.25 14.49 -1.85
N MET A 38 6.13 13.52 -0.92
CA MET A 38 4.90 13.34 -0.15
C MET A 38 4.54 14.57 0.69
N ARG A 39 5.54 15.24 1.27
CA ARG A 39 5.33 16.51 2.00
C ARG A 39 4.93 17.64 1.07
N SER A 40 5.60 17.79 -0.07
CA SER A 40 5.27 18.82 -1.07
C SER A 40 3.86 18.65 -1.62
N MET A 41 3.44 17.41 -1.88
CA MET A 41 2.09 17.06 -2.32
C MET A 41 1.06 17.02 -1.20
N ARG A 42 1.47 17.25 0.06
CA ARG A 42 0.61 17.20 1.25
C ARG A 42 -0.18 15.89 1.35
N VAL A 43 0.46 14.77 1.02
CA VAL A 43 -0.16 13.45 1.09
C VAL A 43 -0.65 13.21 2.50
N ARG A 44 -1.94 12.87 2.63
CA ARG A 44 -2.58 12.58 3.92
C ARG A 44 -2.91 11.11 4.11
N MET A 45 -2.67 10.28 3.09
CA MET A 45 -2.99 8.86 3.09
C MET A 45 -2.20 8.17 1.99
N LEU A 46 -1.68 6.99 2.29
CA LEU A 46 -1.08 6.09 1.30
C LEU A 46 -1.97 4.86 1.15
N VAL A 47 -2.38 4.56 -0.08
CA VAL A 47 -3.17 3.36 -0.40
C VAL A 47 -2.28 2.42 -1.21
N ILE A 48 -2.16 1.17 -0.75
CA ILE A 48 -1.50 0.09 -1.45
C ILE A 48 -2.60 -0.87 -1.89
N ASP A 49 -2.90 -0.89 -3.18
CA ASP A 49 -3.78 -1.88 -3.78
C ASP A 49 -2.99 -3.13 -4.18
N GLU A 50 -3.66 -4.28 -4.28
CA GLU A 50 -3.06 -5.56 -4.67
C GLU A 50 -1.91 -6.07 -3.79
N VAL A 51 -2.00 -5.88 -2.47
CA VAL A 51 -1.08 -6.46 -1.48
C VAL A 51 -0.82 -7.98 -1.66
N PRO A 52 -1.77 -8.83 -2.13
CA PRO A 52 -1.51 -10.24 -2.37
C PRO A 52 -0.38 -10.51 -3.38
N ALA A 53 -0.19 -9.68 -4.42
CA ALA A 53 0.84 -9.89 -5.43
C ALA A 53 2.27 -9.78 -4.85
N MET A 54 2.42 -8.93 -3.83
CA MET A 54 3.69 -8.73 -3.12
C MET A 54 3.95 -9.78 -2.04
N LEU A 55 2.88 -10.44 -1.59
CA LEU A 55 2.90 -11.47 -0.55
C LEU A 55 2.99 -12.90 -1.10
N THR A 56 2.76 -13.08 -2.40
CA THR A 56 3.03 -14.34 -3.11
C THR A 56 4.53 -14.59 -3.23
N GLY A 57 5.06 -15.53 -2.45
CA GLY A 57 6.48 -15.88 -2.49
C GLY A 57 6.96 -16.57 -1.21
N THR A 58 8.28 -16.63 -1.04
CA THR A 58 8.91 -17.24 0.14
C THR A 58 8.65 -16.42 1.40
N TYR A 59 8.67 -17.07 2.57
CA TYR A 59 8.58 -16.44 3.90
C TYR A 59 9.55 -15.24 4.06
N ARG A 60 10.72 -15.32 3.41
CA ARG A 60 11.68 -14.21 3.38
C ARG A 60 11.13 -12.97 2.69
N ARG A 61 10.48 -13.10 1.52
CA ARG A 61 9.86 -11.97 0.80
C ARG A 61 8.75 -11.33 1.62
N GLN A 62 7.92 -12.14 2.27
CA GLN A 62 6.87 -11.65 3.17
C GLN A 62 7.44 -10.83 4.33
N ARG A 63 8.51 -11.31 5.00
CA ARG A 63 9.19 -10.55 6.06
C ARG A 63 9.77 -9.22 5.58
N ILE A 64 10.28 -9.16 4.36
CA ILE A 64 10.79 -7.91 3.77
C ILE A 64 9.65 -6.94 3.53
N PHE A 65 8.54 -7.41 2.96
CA PHE A 65 7.35 -6.61 2.76
C PHE A 65 6.79 -6.05 4.09
N HIS A 66 6.72 -6.89 5.14
CA HIS A 66 6.32 -6.44 6.47
C HIS A 66 7.27 -5.40 7.06
N ASN A 67 8.58 -5.56 6.86
CA ASN A 67 9.56 -4.55 7.27
C ASN A 67 9.33 -3.22 6.53
N VAL A 68 9.09 -3.26 5.22
CA VAL A 68 8.82 -2.06 4.42
C VAL A 68 7.56 -1.36 4.90
N ILE A 69 6.44 -2.07 5.06
CA ILE A 69 5.19 -1.49 5.59
C ILE A 69 5.41 -0.86 6.97
N ARG A 70 6.12 -1.55 7.86
CA ARG A 70 6.38 -1.04 9.21
C ARG A 70 7.27 0.21 9.20
N CYS A 71 8.33 0.23 8.40
CA CYS A 71 9.16 1.42 8.23
C CYS A 71 8.34 2.58 7.66
N GLN A 72 7.55 2.34 6.61
CA GLN A 72 6.71 3.37 6.00
C GLN A 72 5.66 3.93 6.96
N GLY A 73 4.96 3.06 7.71
CA GLY A 73 3.99 3.49 8.72
C GLY A 73 4.62 4.33 9.84
N ASN A 74 5.82 3.96 10.30
CA ASN A 74 6.55 4.74 11.31
C ASN A 74 7.06 6.08 10.77
N GLU A 75 7.58 6.10 9.54
CA GLU A 75 8.33 7.23 9.02
C GLU A 75 7.46 8.26 8.32
N LEU A 76 6.47 7.83 7.55
CA LEU A 76 5.63 8.71 6.74
C LEU A 76 4.63 9.48 7.62
N LYS A 77 4.25 8.93 8.79
CA LYS A 77 3.25 9.52 9.71
C LYS A 77 1.90 9.81 9.04
N VAL A 78 1.58 9.10 7.96
CA VAL A 78 0.28 9.17 7.28
C VAL A 78 -0.42 7.81 7.43
N PRO A 79 -1.76 7.78 7.52
CA PRO A 79 -2.55 6.56 7.41
C PRO A 79 -2.14 5.71 6.20
N LEU A 80 -1.95 4.42 6.45
CA LEU A 80 -1.65 3.42 5.44
C LEU A 80 -2.86 2.50 5.27
N ILE A 81 -3.39 2.43 4.05
CA ILE A 81 -4.50 1.56 3.69
C ILE A 81 -3.98 0.47 2.75
N CYS A 82 -4.26 -0.77 3.11
CA CYS A 82 -3.94 -1.94 2.29
C CYS A 82 -5.25 -2.52 1.74
N ALA A 83 -5.43 -2.49 0.42
CA ALA A 83 -6.54 -3.13 -0.26
C ALA A 83 -6.08 -4.47 -0.86
N GLY A 84 -6.93 -5.50 -0.72
CA GLY A 84 -6.60 -6.84 -1.17
C GLY A 84 -7.62 -7.88 -0.73
N THR A 85 -7.30 -9.15 -0.98
CA THR A 85 -8.13 -10.30 -0.59
C THR A 85 -7.91 -10.68 0.89
N ASP A 86 -8.73 -11.61 1.40
CA ASP A 86 -8.54 -12.16 2.75
C ASP A 86 -7.17 -12.80 2.95
N LEU A 87 -6.51 -13.26 1.88
CA LEU A 87 -5.14 -13.77 1.94
C LEU A 87 -4.13 -12.67 2.29
N ALA A 88 -4.29 -11.46 1.72
CA ALA A 88 -3.46 -10.33 2.09
C ALA A 88 -3.67 -9.94 3.56
N ARG A 89 -4.92 -9.96 4.02
CA ARG A 89 -5.25 -9.73 5.43
C ARG A 89 -4.52 -10.73 6.33
N GLN A 90 -4.64 -12.03 6.05
CA GLN A 90 -3.98 -13.08 6.85
C GLN A 90 -2.46 -12.90 6.89
N ALA A 91 -1.84 -12.60 5.75
CA ALA A 91 -0.41 -12.39 5.68
C ALA A 91 0.03 -11.17 6.50
N LEU A 92 -0.64 -10.02 6.36
CA LEU A 92 -0.35 -8.82 7.14
C LEU A 92 -0.49 -9.05 8.65
N LEU A 93 -1.55 -9.76 9.05
CA LEU A 93 -1.80 -10.10 10.46
C LEU A 93 -0.87 -11.19 11.02
N THR A 94 -0.06 -11.84 10.18
CA THR A 94 0.95 -12.81 10.64
C THR A 94 2.10 -12.11 11.39
N ASP A 95 2.33 -10.81 11.16
CA ASP A 95 3.25 -10.00 11.94
C ASP A 95 2.50 -9.29 13.08
N PRO A 96 2.77 -9.61 14.36
CA PRO A 96 2.09 -9.00 15.50
C PRO A 96 2.19 -7.47 15.52
N GLN A 97 3.31 -6.89 15.05
CA GLN A 97 3.51 -5.43 15.05
C GLN A 97 2.64 -4.73 14.00
N LEU A 98 2.30 -5.42 12.92
CA LEU A 98 1.34 -4.92 11.94
C LEU A 98 -0.09 -5.16 12.42
N ALA A 99 -0.37 -6.30 13.02
CA ALA A 99 -1.69 -6.63 13.55
C ALA A 99 -2.20 -5.62 14.59
N GLU A 100 -1.32 -5.07 15.43
CA GLU A 100 -1.68 -4.03 16.41
C GLU A 100 -2.01 -2.67 15.78
N ARG A 101 -1.60 -2.43 14.53
CA ARG A 101 -1.69 -1.12 13.87
C ARG A 101 -2.70 -1.07 12.74
N PHE A 102 -3.01 -2.22 12.15
CA PHE A 102 -3.94 -2.32 11.05
C PHE A 102 -5.30 -2.82 11.53
N GLU A 103 -6.32 -1.98 11.32
CA GLU A 103 -7.70 -2.40 11.45
C GLU A 103 -8.18 -3.01 10.13
N THR A 104 -8.96 -4.10 10.23
CA THR A 104 -9.47 -4.78 9.05
C THR A 104 -10.88 -4.33 8.75
N PHE A 105 -11.08 -3.75 7.57
CA PHE A 105 -12.41 -3.40 7.06
C PHE A 105 -12.78 -4.32 5.90
N HIS A 106 -13.83 -5.13 6.08
CA HIS A 106 -14.29 -6.04 5.04
C HIS A 106 -15.36 -5.37 4.18
N LEU A 107 -15.05 -5.14 2.91
CA LEU A 107 -16.00 -4.60 1.95
C LEU A 107 -17.03 -5.68 1.59
N LYS A 108 -18.30 -5.46 1.95
CA LYS A 108 -19.39 -6.33 1.51
C LYS A 108 -19.49 -6.25 -0.02
N ARG A 109 -19.67 -7.42 -0.65
CA ARG A 109 -19.95 -7.49 -2.08
C ARG A 109 -21.17 -6.62 -2.37
N TRP A 110 -21.05 -5.77 -3.39
CA TRP A 110 -22.19 -4.97 -3.84
C TRP A 110 -23.29 -5.92 -4.29
N LEU A 111 -24.46 -5.77 -3.67
CA LEU A 111 -25.67 -6.40 -4.14
C LEU A 111 -26.19 -5.52 -5.28
N ASN A 112 -26.59 -6.14 -6.38
CA ASN A 112 -27.23 -5.43 -7.48
C ASN A 112 -28.71 -5.22 -7.13
N ASP A 113 -28.97 -4.49 -6.06
CA ASP A 113 -30.29 -4.16 -5.56
C ASP A 113 -30.85 -2.92 -6.28
N LYS A 114 -32.17 -2.73 -6.20
CA LYS A 114 -32.87 -1.61 -6.87
C LYS A 114 -32.25 -0.24 -6.55
N HIS A 115 -31.59 -0.13 -5.39
CA HIS A 115 -30.92 1.07 -4.92
C HIS A 115 -29.66 1.43 -5.72
N LEU A 116 -28.92 0.43 -6.22
CA LEU A 116 -27.76 0.65 -7.11
C LEU A 116 -28.21 1.01 -8.53
N ALA A 117 -29.30 0.39 -9.01
CA ALA A 117 -29.90 0.66 -10.31
C ALA A 117 -30.45 2.09 -10.42
N LEU A 118 -31.10 2.59 -9.36
CA LEU A 118 -31.59 3.98 -9.28
C LEU A 118 -30.45 5.01 -9.38
N ARG A 119 -29.30 4.80 -8.72
CA ARG A 119 -28.16 5.71 -8.80
C ARG A 119 -27.41 5.67 -10.14
N ALA A 120 -27.48 4.54 -10.85
CA ALA A 120 -26.97 4.44 -12.22
C ALA A 120 -27.86 5.20 -13.21
N GLN A 121 -29.18 5.23 -12.98
CA GLN A 121 -30.12 6.03 -13.77
C GLN A 121 -30.01 7.54 -13.51
N GLU A 122 -29.79 7.95 -12.26
CA GLU A 122 -29.54 9.36 -11.91
C GLU A 122 -28.25 9.92 -12.51
N ARG A 123 -27.20 9.10 -12.65
CA ARG A 123 -25.93 9.50 -13.31
C ARG A 123 -25.98 9.47 -14.84
N SER A 124 -27.06 8.93 -15.42
CA SER A 124 -27.26 8.81 -16.86
C SER A 124 -28.25 9.84 -17.41
N SER A 125 -28.76 10.75 -16.57
CA SER A 125 -29.48 11.94 -17.03
C SER A 125 -28.50 13.11 -17.14
N PRO A 126 -28.43 13.80 -18.30
CA PRO A 126 -27.45 14.85 -18.60
C PRO A 126 -27.64 16.12 -17.76
#